data_AF-A0A7T4QRB1-F1
#
_entry.id   AF-A0A7T4QRB1-F1
#
_cell.length_a   1.000
_cell.length_b   1.000
_cell.length_c   1.000
_cell.angle_alpha   90.00
_cell.angle_beta   90.00
_cell.angle_gamma   90.00
#
_symmetry.space_group_name_H-M   'P 1'
#
loop_
_entity.id
_entity.type
_entity.pdbx_description
1 polymer ?
#
loop_
_entity_poly.entity_id
_entity_poly.type
_entity_poly.pdbx_seq_one_letter_code
_entity_poly.pdbx_strand_id
1 'polypeptide(L)'
;MKVKILIILLNIFGLNVLAQEADDDKDRIFTNKNIEKLYLGAIMKISSLHADNYEFIEAPNLPDVDYLQTTDVTLVAPTKSAMIKFILKDIEGDDLSTIVSTSWPNTRKVASYDKLGTFFGQKINAEIMLAVNPKAKNSKPLYAAKFTNLIYSLDCMPDYAKARAHTAMKGLDPKDYMYVDGISFGRAASIFMESDADYETIKALIEKKYLKRELTEQDEAILANSTIHFQISDTKQVDLLDGDPFEIIRDYMTSPITKEDFLRPIWFTGSDLKDGYMVFTP
;
A
#
# COMPACT_ATOMS: atom_id res chain seq x y z
N MET A 1 28.87 0.54 20.00
CA MET A 1 28.46 -0.74 19.38
C MET A 1 27.48 -1.45 20.29
N LYS A 2 26.19 -1.37 19.99
CA LYS A 2 25.19 -2.34 20.45
C LYS A 2 24.35 -2.70 19.23
N VAL A 3 24.76 -3.77 18.58
CA VAL A 3 24.02 -4.40 17.48
C VAL A 3 22.69 -4.87 18.06
N LYS A 4 21.59 -4.29 17.58
CA LYS A 4 20.24 -4.87 17.72
C LYS A 4 19.60 -4.94 16.33
N ILE A 5 20.24 -5.69 15.45
CA ILE A 5 19.59 -6.22 14.26
C ILE A 5 18.91 -7.50 14.71
N LEU A 6 17.62 -7.44 14.98
CA LEU A 6 16.77 -8.63 15.02
C LEU A 6 15.96 -8.63 13.71
N ILE A 7 16.58 -9.11 12.64
CA ILE A 7 15.86 -9.52 11.44
C ILE A 7 15.19 -10.85 11.78
N ILE A 8 13.90 -10.81 12.11
CA ILE A 8 13.07 -12.02 12.07
C ILE A 8 12.72 -12.26 10.60
N LEU A 9 13.52 -13.10 9.97
CA LEU A 9 13.25 -13.69 8.66
C LEU A 9 12.19 -14.78 8.86
N LEU A 10 10.91 -14.38 8.89
CA LEU A 10 9.81 -15.35 8.90
C LEU A 10 9.69 -15.96 7.49
N ASN A 11 10.43 -17.04 7.25
CA ASN A 11 10.21 -17.93 6.12
C ASN A 11 8.87 -18.66 6.34
N ILE A 12 7.76 -18.08 5.87
CA ILE A 12 6.51 -18.83 5.72
C ILE A 12 6.60 -19.63 4.41
N PHE A 13 7.34 -20.74 4.45
CA PHE A 13 7.08 -21.85 3.53
C PHE A 13 6.28 -22.88 4.30
N GLY A 14 4.98 -22.98 3.99
CA GLY A 14 4.14 -24.06 4.50
C GLY A 14 2.69 -23.73 4.78
N LEU A 15 1.97 -23.11 3.85
CA LEU A 15 0.50 -23.22 3.78
C LEU A 15 0.05 -23.40 2.33
N ASN A 16 0.28 -24.61 1.81
CA ASN A 16 -0.68 -25.20 0.87
C ASN A 16 -1.84 -25.75 1.70
N VAL A 17 -2.66 -24.84 2.23
CA VAL A 17 -4.00 -25.18 2.72
C VAL A 17 -4.92 -24.53 1.71
N LEU A 18 -5.57 -25.40 0.93
CA LEU A 18 -6.84 -25.26 0.22
C LEU A 18 -7.18 -23.85 -0.29
N ALA A 19 -7.46 -23.74 -1.59
CA ALA A 19 -7.97 -22.57 -2.28
C ALA A 19 -9.39 -22.13 -1.83
N GLN A 20 -9.61 -21.99 -0.52
CA GLN A 20 -10.82 -21.51 0.13
C GLN A 20 -10.38 -20.76 1.39
N GLU A 21 -10.86 -19.52 1.53
CA GLU A 21 -10.61 -18.56 2.64
C GLU A 21 -9.37 -17.65 2.54
N ALA A 22 -9.11 -17.12 1.34
CA ALA A 22 -8.24 -15.94 1.17
C ALA A 22 -9.03 -14.61 1.12
N ASP A 23 -10.21 -14.51 1.76
CA ASP A 23 -11.04 -13.29 1.72
C ASP A 23 -10.93 -12.39 2.95
N ASP A 24 -10.53 -12.90 4.12
CA ASP A 24 -10.65 -12.12 5.37
C ASP A 24 -9.64 -10.99 5.58
N ASP A 25 -8.48 -11.02 4.90
CA ASP A 25 -7.42 -10.00 5.00
C ASP A 25 -7.51 -8.91 3.91
N LYS A 26 -8.36 -9.09 2.90
CA LYS A 26 -8.33 -8.24 1.69
C LYS A 26 -8.93 -6.85 1.87
N ASP A 27 -9.71 -6.64 2.92
CA ASP A 27 -10.57 -5.47 3.06
C ASP A 27 -10.19 -4.54 4.23
N ARG A 28 -9.09 -4.84 4.94
CA ARG A 28 -8.63 -4.10 6.13
C ARG A 28 -7.39 -3.24 5.87
N ILE A 29 -6.73 -3.45 4.73
CA ILE A 29 -5.48 -2.77 4.34
C ILE A 29 -5.75 -1.94 3.08
N PHE A 30 -5.55 -0.64 3.20
CA PHE A 30 -5.88 0.33 2.17
C PHE A 30 -4.62 0.84 1.49
N THR A 31 -4.45 0.56 0.20
CA THR A 31 -3.29 1.07 -0.57
C THR A 31 -3.38 2.57 -0.69
N ASN A 32 -2.33 3.29 -0.33
CA ASN A 32 -2.43 4.73 -0.20
C ASN A 32 -2.58 5.45 -1.55
N LYS A 33 -3.68 6.20 -1.74
CA LYS A 33 -3.92 7.06 -2.93
C LYS A 33 -3.58 8.54 -2.71
N ASN A 34 -3.21 8.96 -1.50
CA ASN A 34 -2.80 10.33 -1.20
C ASN A 34 -1.68 10.35 -0.15
N ILE A 35 -0.45 10.26 -0.63
CA ILE A 35 0.76 10.15 0.20
C ILE A 35 1.01 11.42 1.03
N GLU A 36 0.53 12.57 0.59
CA GLU A 36 0.89 13.83 1.24
C GLU A 36 0.14 14.10 2.54
N LYS A 37 -1.05 13.53 2.73
CA LYS A 37 -1.93 13.88 3.86
C LYS A 37 -1.99 12.85 4.99
N LEU A 38 -1.44 11.65 4.79
CA LEU A 38 -1.58 10.55 5.74
C LEU A 38 -0.60 10.68 6.92
N TYR A 39 -1.09 10.48 8.13
CA TYR A 39 -0.29 10.35 9.36
C TYR A 39 -1.01 9.50 10.40
N LEU A 40 -0.24 8.90 11.31
CA LEU A 40 -0.76 8.01 12.35
C LEU A 40 -1.55 8.82 13.38
N GLY A 41 -2.71 8.31 13.79
CA GLY A 41 -3.65 9.04 14.65
C GLY A 41 -4.48 10.10 13.91
N ALA A 42 -4.46 10.14 12.57
CA ALA A 42 -5.43 10.94 11.82
C ALA A 42 -6.84 10.37 12.01
N ILE A 43 -7.84 11.26 12.09
CA ILE A 43 -9.26 10.87 12.04
C ILE A 43 -9.75 11.11 10.62
N MET A 44 -10.23 10.05 9.97
CA MET A 44 -10.65 10.07 8.57
C MET A 44 -12.10 9.61 8.45
N LYS A 45 -12.87 10.22 7.55
CA LYS A 45 -14.21 9.74 7.20
C LYS A 45 -14.13 8.45 6.39
N ILE A 46 -14.77 7.38 6.86
CA ILE A 46 -14.70 6.05 6.25
C ILE A 46 -15.18 6.09 4.79
N SER A 47 -16.26 6.84 4.50
CA SER A 47 -16.80 6.96 3.14
C SER A 47 -15.82 7.54 2.12
N SER A 48 -14.77 8.24 2.57
CA SER A 48 -13.74 8.81 1.68
C SER A 48 -12.78 7.75 1.10
N LEU A 49 -12.78 6.52 1.64
CA LEU A 49 -12.17 5.35 0.98
C LEU A 49 -12.81 5.09 -0.40
N HIS A 50 -14.07 5.50 -0.60
CA HIS A 50 -14.79 5.39 -1.87
C HIS A 50 -14.79 6.69 -2.71
N ALA A 51 -14.04 7.70 -2.30
CA ALA A 51 -13.84 8.95 -3.04
C ALA A 51 -12.45 9.00 -3.68
N ASP A 52 -12.16 10.03 -4.48
CA ASP A 52 -10.81 10.21 -5.06
C ASP A 52 -9.82 10.76 -4.03
N ASN A 53 -10.31 11.46 -3.00
CA ASN A 53 -9.52 12.06 -1.94
C ASN A 53 -10.02 11.62 -0.57
N TYR A 54 -9.10 11.49 0.38
CA TYR A 54 -9.46 11.30 1.78
C TYR A 54 -10.03 12.58 2.40
N GLU A 55 -11.01 12.42 3.27
CA GLU A 55 -11.58 13.49 4.10
C GLU A 55 -11.11 13.29 5.54
N PHE A 56 -10.17 14.11 5.99
CA PHE A 56 -9.67 14.11 7.37
C PHE A 56 -10.37 15.17 8.22
N ILE A 57 -10.49 14.92 9.52
CA ILE A 57 -10.82 15.95 10.50
C ILE A 57 -9.58 16.81 10.72
N GLU A 58 -9.58 18.00 10.13
CA GLU A 58 -8.53 19.00 10.32
C GLU A 58 -8.80 19.82 11.59
N ALA A 59 -8.12 19.49 12.68
CA ALA A 59 -8.27 20.20 13.95
C ALA A 59 -6.94 20.29 14.72
N PRO A 60 -6.68 21.40 15.44
CA PRO A 60 -5.56 21.46 16.36
C PRO A 60 -5.81 20.56 17.57
N ASN A 61 -4.73 20.07 18.19
CA ASN A 61 -4.76 19.35 19.47
C ASN A 61 -5.61 18.07 19.48
N LEU A 62 -5.67 17.35 18.36
CA LEU A 62 -6.14 15.97 18.37
C LEU A 62 -5.36 15.15 19.42
N PRO A 63 -5.98 14.15 20.06
CA PRO A 63 -5.34 13.39 21.14
C PRO A 63 -4.03 12.73 20.70
N ASP A 64 -2.99 12.86 21.52
CA ASP A 64 -1.73 12.13 21.33
C ASP A 64 -1.99 10.62 21.26
N VAL A 65 -1.22 9.94 20.41
CA VAL A 65 -1.30 8.49 20.22
C VAL A 65 -0.03 7.82 20.73
N ASP A 66 -0.16 6.63 21.28
CA ASP A 66 0.97 5.84 21.77
C ASP A 66 1.52 4.98 20.63
N TYR A 67 2.78 5.21 20.23
CA TYR A 67 3.42 4.45 19.16
C TYR A 67 3.92 3.11 19.70
N LEU A 68 3.47 2.00 19.11
CA LEU A 68 3.74 0.64 19.57
C LEU A 68 5.15 0.12 19.23
N GLN A 69 6.02 0.98 18.72
CA GLN A 69 7.39 0.65 18.32
C GLN A 69 8.40 0.71 19.48
N THR A 70 7.99 1.25 20.63
CA THR A 70 8.84 1.42 21.81
C THR A 70 8.40 0.53 22.98
N THR A 71 9.33 0.17 23.85
CA THR A 71 9.02 -0.61 25.07
C THR A 71 8.30 0.22 26.14
N ASP A 72 8.45 1.54 26.09
CA ASP A 72 7.78 2.49 26.96
C ASP A 72 6.69 3.24 26.18
N VAL A 73 5.69 3.77 26.89
CA VAL A 73 4.65 4.63 26.30
C VAL A 73 5.30 5.87 25.69
N THR A 74 5.17 6.01 24.36
CA THR A 74 5.66 7.16 23.61
C THR A 74 4.48 7.88 22.99
N LEU A 75 3.97 8.88 23.70
CA LEU A 75 2.90 9.73 23.20
C LEU A 75 3.44 10.70 22.14
N VAL A 76 2.88 10.60 20.94
CA VAL A 76 3.22 11.44 19.79
C VAL A 76 1.98 12.20 19.36
N ALA A 77 2.12 13.52 19.20
CA ALA A 77 1.06 14.35 18.63
C ALA A 77 0.69 13.83 17.22
N PRO A 78 -0.60 13.62 16.91
CA PRO A 78 -1.04 13.03 15.65
C PRO A 78 -0.89 14.06 14.52
N THR A 79 0.33 14.21 14.03
CA THR A 79 0.69 15.11 12.93
C THR A 79 1.76 14.45 12.07
N LYS A 80 1.75 14.75 10.76
CA LYS A 80 2.77 14.25 9.84
C LYS A 80 4.18 14.63 10.26
N SER A 81 4.39 15.86 10.75
CA SER A 81 5.71 16.32 11.18
C SER A 81 6.24 15.55 12.40
N ALA A 82 5.40 15.30 13.40
CA ALA A 82 5.80 14.53 14.57
C ALA A 82 6.11 13.06 14.20
N MET A 83 5.29 12.45 13.34
CA MET A 83 5.51 11.10 12.81
C MET A 83 6.85 11.01 12.05
N ILE A 84 7.11 11.93 11.12
CA ILE A 84 8.38 11.98 10.37
C ILE A 84 9.56 12.12 11.33
N LYS A 85 9.46 13.01 12.32
CA LYS A 85 10.53 13.20 13.31
C LYS A 85 10.78 11.93 14.14
N PHE A 86 9.73 11.21 14.50
CA PHE A 86 9.84 9.92 15.18
C PHE A 86 10.61 8.92 14.31
N ILE A 87 10.16 8.72 13.07
CA ILE A 87 10.77 7.77 12.11
C ILE A 87 12.24 8.10 11.87
N LEU A 88 12.55 9.37 11.58
CA LEU A 88 13.93 9.80 11.28
C LEU A 88 14.88 9.64 12.46
N LYS A 89 14.37 9.76 13.69
CA LYS A 89 15.15 9.51 14.90
C LYS A 89 15.39 8.02 15.10
N ASP A 90 14.42 7.18 14.78
CA ASP A 90 14.52 5.72 14.92
C ASP A 90 15.63 5.13 14.02
N ILE A 91 15.77 5.68 12.81
CA ILE A 91 16.79 5.26 11.82
C ILE A 91 18.08 6.09 11.86
N GLU A 92 18.26 6.92 12.89
CA GLU A 92 19.41 7.82 12.97
C GLU A 92 20.71 7.03 13.20
N GLY A 93 21.66 7.15 12.27
CA GLY A 93 22.96 6.48 12.35
C GLY A 93 23.04 5.12 11.66
N ASP A 94 21.93 4.63 11.10
CA ASP A 94 21.90 3.39 10.32
C ASP A 94 22.53 3.58 8.92
N ASP A 95 23.27 2.57 8.48
CA ASP A 95 23.77 2.48 7.09
C ASP A 95 22.76 1.74 6.20
N LEU A 96 21.82 2.51 5.65
CA LEU A 96 20.73 2.01 4.79
C LEU A 96 21.23 1.52 3.41
N SER A 97 22.42 1.93 2.97
CA SER A 97 22.91 1.68 1.62
C SER A 97 23.19 0.21 1.31
N THR A 98 23.37 -0.60 2.36
CA THR A 98 23.59 -2.05 2.26
C THR A 98 22.30 -2.87 2.22
N ILE A 99 21.15 -2.24 2.50
CA ILE A 99 19.87 -2.91 2.56
C ILE A 99 19.22 -2.85 1.18
N VAL A 100 19.16 -4.02 0.54
CA VAL A 100 18.37 -4.24 -0.67
C VAL A 100 17.26 -5.22 -0.30
N SER A 101 16.03 -4.89 -0.66
CA SER A 101 14.90 -5.78 -0.49
C SER A 101 14.28 -6.09 -1.83
N THR A 102 13.82 -7.33 -1.97
CA THR A 102 13.27 -7.87 -3.21
C THR A 102 11.78 -8.09 -3.01
N SER A 103 10.96 -7.58 -3.94
CA SER A 103 9.54 -7.93 -3.99
C SER A 103 9.29 -9.07 -4.96
N TRP A 104 8.26 -9.89 -4.68
CA TRP A 104 7.72 -10.86 -5.63
C TRP A 104 6.37 -10.36 -6.15
N PRO A 105 6.07 -10.50 -7.45
CA PRO A 105 4.78 -10.10 -7.99
C PRO A 105 3.64 -10.90 -7.36
N ASN A 106 2.66 -10.21 -6.80
CA ASN A 106 1.38 -10.80 -6.41
C ASN A 106 0.35 -10.55 -7.50
N THR A 107 0.19 -11.52 -8.40
CA THR A 107 -0.70 -11.42 -9.57
C THR A 107 -2.10 -11.94 -9.24
N ARG A 108 -3.12 -11.15 -9.59
CA ARG A 108 -4.54 -11.50 -9.46
C ARG A 108 -5.27 -11.20 -10.76
N LYS A 109 -6.30 -11.98 -11.05
CA LYS A 109 -7.29 -11.62 -12.07
C LYS A 109 -8.23 -10.56 -11.49
N VAL A 110 -8.50 -9.51 -12.25
CA VAL A 110 -9.45 -8.45 -11.87
C VAL A 110 -10.61 -8.50 -12.86
N ALA A 111 -11.83 -8.32 -12.37
CA ALA A 111 -13.01 -8.37 -13.23
C ALA A 111 -12.99 -7.29 -14.33
N SER A 112 -12.53 -6.08 -13.99
CA SER A 112 -12.54 -4.90 -14.86
C SER A 112 -11.85 -3.72 -14.15
N TYR A 113 -11.57 -2.65 -14.88
CA TYR A 113 -10.93 -1.45 -14.34
C TYR A 113 -11.77 -0.73 -13.26
N ASP A 114 -13.11 -0.73 -13.37
CA ASP A 114 -14.00 -0.20 -12.33
C ASP A 114 -14.04 -1.05 -11.05
N LYS A 115 -13.51 -2.29 -11.10
CA LYS A 115 -13.40 -3.22 -9.97
C LYS A 115 -12.00 -3.30 -9.36
N LEU A 116 -11.10 -2.40 -9.75
CA LEU A 116 -9.76 -2.29 -9.16
C LEU A 116 -9.77 -2.09 -7.64
N GLY A 117 -10.88 -1.62 -7.06
CA GLY A 117 -10.96 -1.44 -5.62
C GLY A 117 -10.68 -2.72 -4.81
N THR A 118 -11.06 -3.88 -5.33
CA THR A 118 -10.77 -5.19 -4.72
C THR A 118 -9.28 -5.56 -4.69
N PHE A 119 -8.47 -4.92 -5.54
CA PHE A 119 -7.02 -5.08 -5.58
C PHE A 119 -6.30 -4.12 -4.63
N PHE A 120 -6.88 -2.94 -4.42
CA PHE A 120 -6.28 -1.86 -3.62
C PHE A 120 -6.85 -1.71 -2.20
N GLY A 121 -7.92 -2.45 -1.87
CA GLY A 121 -8.68 -2.32 -0.63
C GLY A 121 -9.59 -1.08 -0.59
N GLN A 122 -9.57 -0.24 -1.63
CA GLN A 122 -10.36 0.99 -1.68
C GLN A 122 -10.60 1.45 -3.10
N LYS A 123 -11.57 2.34 -3.33
CA LYS A 123 -11.87 2.81 -4.69
C LYS A 123 -10.68 3.59 -5.25
N ILE A 124 -10.31 3.25 -6.49
CA ILE A 124 -9.30 3.93 -7.28
C ILE A 124 -9.94 4.47 -8.56
N ASN A 125 -9.54 5.67 -8.94
CA ASN A 125 -9.91 6.27 -10.21
C ASN A 125 -8.95 5.78 -11.31
N ALA A 126 -9.36 4.77 -12.06
CA ALA A 126 -8.55 4.18 -13.13
C ALA A 126 -8.30 5.14 -14.31
N GLU A 127 -9.21 6.09 -14.55
CA GLU A 127 -9.02 7.13 -15.59
C GLU A 127 -7.82 7.99 -15.24
N ILE A 128 -7.71 8.41 -13.99
CA ILE A 128 -6.59 9.23 -13.52
C ILE A 128 -5.31 8.39 -13.40
N MET A 129 -5.41 7.20 -12.79
CA MET A 129 -4.23 6.39 -12.49
C MET A 129 -3.60 5.74 -13.72
N LEU A 130 -4.42 5.25 -14.66
CA LEU A 130 -3.96 4.42 -15.78
C LEU A 130 -4.28 5.01 -17.16
N ALA A 131 -4.94 6.16 -17.22
CA ALA A 131 -5.41 6.79 -18.47
C ALA A 131 -6.32 5.85 -19.31
N VAL A 132 -7.12 5.01 -18.66
CA VAL A 132 -8.06 4.07 -19.30
C VAL A 132 -9.50 4.51 -19.09
N ASN A 133 -10.42 4.12 -19.98
CA ASN A 133 -11.85 4.28 -19.74
C ASN A 133 -12.37 3.07 -18.92
N PRO A 134 -12.71 3.21 -17.62
CA PRO A 134 -13.09 2.10 -16.77
C PRO A 134 -14.45 1.50 -17.11
N LYS A 135 -15.28 2.22 -17.87
CA LYS A 135 -16.59 1.75 -18.34
C LYS A 135 -16.51 1.09 -19.71
N ALA A 136 -15.36 1.17 -20.39
CA ALA A 136 -15.17 0.43 -21.62
C ALA A 136 -15.24 -1.07 -21.31
N LYS A 137 -15.94 -1.82 -22.15
CA LYS A 137 -15.93 -3.27 -22.04
C LYS A 137 -14.55 -3.75 -22.44
N ASN A 138 -13.79 -4.28 -21.49
CA ASN A 138 -12.50 -4.89 -21.79
C ASN A 138 -12.73 -6.02 -22.80
N SER A 139 -12.04 -5.94 -23.95
CA SER A 139 -12.09 -7.01 -24.95
C SER A 139 -11.32 -8.24 -24.49
N LYS A 140 -10.41 -8.08 -23.52
CA LYS A 140 -9.57 -9.14 -22.97
C LYS A 140 -9.68 -9.20 -21.43
N PRO A 141 -9.44 -10.36 -20.81
CA PRO A 141 -9.25 -10.47 -19.37
C PRO A 141 -8.19 -9.49 -18.82
N LEU A 142 -8.47 -8.90 -17.65
CA LEU A 142 -7.54 -8.00 -16.95
C LEU A 142 -6.84 -8.74 -15.80
N TYR A 143 -5.52 -8.58 -15.73
CA TYR A 143 -4.66 -9.10 -14.67
C TYR A 143 -3.92 -7.94 -14.02
N ALA A 144 -3.83 -7.95 -12.69
CA ALA A 144 -3.10 -6.95 -11.92
C ALA A 144 -2.02 -7.63 -11.07
N ALA A 145 -0.79 -7.14 -11.14
CA ALA A 145 0.32 -7.61 -10.32
C ALA A 145 0.79 -6.50 -9.39
N LYS A 146 0.82 -6.78 -8.09
CA LYS A 146 1.36 -5.86 -7.07
C LYS A 146 2.80 -6.22 -6.75
N PHE A 147 3.64 -5.21 -6.68
CA PHE A 147 5.03 -5.30 -6.24
C PHE A 147 5.15 -4.44 -4.99
N THR A 148 5.60 -5.02 -3.88
CA THR A 148 5.73 -4.29 -2.63
C THR A 148 7.00 -4.66 -1.90
N ASN A 149 7.71 -3.64 -1.46
CA ASN A 149 8.81 -3.74 -0.53
C ASN A 149 8.40 -3.00 0.74
N LEU A 150 7.98 -3.77 1.76
CA LEU A 150 7.68 -3.25 3.09
C LEU A 150 8.99 -3.03 3.84
N ILE A 151 9.29 -1.78 4.16
CA ILE A 151 10.56 -1.36 4.76
C ILE A 151 10.39 -1.00 6.23
N TYR A 152 9.27 -0.35 6.55
CA TYR A 152 8.98 0.11 7.89
C TYR A 152 7.48 0.09 8.14
N SER A 153 7.07 -0.07 9.40
CA SER A 153 5.66 0.04 9.80
C SER A 153 5.58 0.78 11.13
N LEU A 154 4.51 1.55 11.29
CA LEU A 154 4.14 2.16 12.55
C LEU A 154 2.70 1.81 12.85
N ASP A 155 2.49 1.31 14.06
CA ASP A 155 1.17 1.10 14.63
C ASP A 155 1.03 1.94 15.90
N CYS A 156 -0.18 2.35 16.22
CA CYS A 156 -0.47 3.07 17.45
C CYS A 156 -1.65 2.48 18.21
N MET A 157 -1.67 2.74 19.51
CA MET A 157 -2.86 2.58 20.32
C MET A 157 -3.61 3.92 20.37
N PRO A 158 -4.72 4.09 19.64
CA PRO A 158 -5.50 5.32 19.70
C PRO A 158 -6.34 5.43 20.98
N ASP A 159 -6.52 6.65 21.49
CA ASP A 159 -7.45 6.95 22.58
C ASP A 159 -8.84 7.30 22.00
N TYR A 160 -9.62 6.27 21.65
CA TYR A 160 -10.95 6.43 21.06
C TYR A 160 -11.89 7.28 21.92
N ALA A 161 -11.75 7.23 23.25
CA ALA A 161 -12.60 8.01 24.16
C ALA A 161 -12.31 9.50 24.02
N LYS A 162 -11.03 9.90 24.05
CA LYS A 162 -10.65 11.31 23.84
C LYS A 162 -10.97 11.80 22.43
N ALA A 163 -10.84 10.93 21.43
CA ALA A 163 -11.15 11.25 20.05
C ALA A 163 -12.62 11.61 19.86
N ARG A 164 -13.52 10.74 20.34
CA ARG A 164 -14.97 10.98 20.29
C ARG A 164 -15.37 12.23 21.09
N ALA A 165 -14.69 12.49 22.21
CA ALA A 165 -14.93 13.66 23.04
C ALA A 165 -14.33 14.96 22.47
N HIS A 166 -13.49 14.88 21.43
CA HIS A 166 -12.82 16.04 20.86
C HIS A 166 -13.84 17.03 20.27
N THR A 167 -13.59 18.33 20.42
CA THR A 167 -14.53 19.38 19.99
C THR A 167 -14.83 19.36 18.50
N ALA A 168 -13.84 18.95 17.68
CA ALA A 168 -14.00 18.77 16.24
C ALA A 168 -14.95 17.62 15.84
N MET A 169 -15.25 16.70 16.77
CA MET A 169 -16.22 15.63 16.57
C MET A 169 -17.65 16.02 16.96
N LYS A 170 -17.87 17.25 17.49
CA LYS A 170 -19.18 17.69 17.94
C LYS A 170 -20.19 17.73 16.78
N GLY A 171 -21.25 16.94 16.89
CA GLY A 171 -22.32 16.85 15.88
C GLY A 171 -22.02 15.88 14.74
N LEU A 172 -20.89 15.16 14.80
CA LEU A 172 -20.55 14.07 13.89
C LEU A 172 -20.89 12.73 14.53
N ASP A 173 -21.26 11.73 13.73
CA ASP A 173 -21.50 10.36 14.19
C ASP A 173 -20.19 9.58 14.14
N PRO A 174 -19.64 9.10 15.28
CA PRO A 174 -18.36 8.38 15.31
C PRO A 174 -18.28 7.20 14.33
N LYS A 175 -19.41 6.53 14.02
CA LYS A 175 -19.44 5.38 13.10
C LYS A 175 -19.05 5.71 11.65
N ASP A 176 -19.05 7.00 11.30
CA ASP A 176 -18.74 7.47 9.95
C ASP A 176 -17.23 7.75 9.82
N TYR A 177 -16.46 7.57 10.90
CA TYR A 177 -15.06 7.96 11.01
C TYR A 177 -14.20 6.85 11.58
N MET A 178 -12.95 6.82 11.16
CA MET A 178 -11.93 5.89 11.62
C MET A 178 -10.69 6.62 12.10
N TYR A 179 -9.99 5.99 13.03
CA TYR A 179 -8.60 6.30 13.30
C TYR A 179 -7.69 5.59 12.32
N VAL A 180 -6.73 6.30 11.74
CA VAL A 180 -5.58 5.66 11.08
C VAL A 180 -4.65 5.15 12.18
N ASP A 181 -4.66 3.84 12.41
CA ASP A 181 -3.98 3.19 13.52
C ASP A 181 -2.74 2.40 13.13
N GLY A 182 -2.53 2.19 11.83
CA GLY A 182 -1.35 1.54 11.27
C GLY A 182 -0.99 2.14 9.92
N ILE A 183 0.30 2.37 9.68
CA ILE A 183 0.83 2.82 8.40
C ILE A 183 2.09 2.03 8.09
N SER A 184 2.16 1.48 6.89
CA SER A 184 3.35 0.84 6.37
C SER A 184 4.01 1.71 5.32
N PHE A 185 5.33 1.70 5.32
CA PHE A 185 6.18 2.52 4.48
C PHE A 185 7.13 1.66 3.64
N GLY A 186 7.44 2.14 2.46
CA GLY A 186 8.42 1.55 1.57
C GLY A 186 8.13 1.85 0.11
N ARG A 187 8.23 0.82 -0.73
CA ARG A 187 8.02 0.95 -2.18
C ARG A 187 6.86 0.10 -2.63
N ALA A 188 5.98 0.68 -3.45
CA ALA A 188 4.88 -0.04 -4.08
C ALA A 188 4.78 0.33 -5.56
N ALA A 189 4.51 -0.66 -6.38
CA ALA A 189 4.24 -0.49 -7.81
C ALA A 189 3.21 -1.53 -8.26
N SER A 190 2.61 -1.30 -9.42
CA SER A 190 1.65 -2.24 -9.98
C SER A 190 1.71 -2.29 -11.50
N ILE A 191 1.50 -3.47 -12.06
CA ILE A 191 1.30 -3.68 -13.50
C ILE A 191 -0.12 -4.17 -13.73
N PHE A 192 -0.74 -3.68 -14.80
CA PHE A 192 -2.05 -4.10 -15.28
C PHE A 192 -1.88 -4.60 -16.72
N MET A 193 -2.29 -5.84 -16.97
CA MET A 193 -2.11 -6.50 -18.26
C MET A 193 -3.46 -7.00 -18.77
N GLU A 194 -3.85 -6.56 -19.95
CA GLU A 194 -4.98 -7.09 -20.70
C GLU A 194 -4.48 -8.15 -21.68
N SER A 195 -4.91 -9.40 -21.53
CA SER A 195 -4.44 -10.51 -22.35
C SER A 195 -5.44 -11.64 -22.50
N ASP A 196 -5.41 -12.32 -23.65
CA ASP A 196 -6.28 -13.47 -23.95
C ASP A 196 -5.74 -14.79 -23.34
N ALA A 197 -4.49 -14.79 -22.87
CA ALA A 197 -3.92 -15.95 -22.20
C ALA A 197 -4.57 -16.18 -20.83
N ASP A 198 -4.51 -17.42 -20.34
CA ASP A 198 -5.04 -17.81 -19.05
C ASP A 198 -4.21 -17.25 -17.87
N TYR A 199 -4.79 -17.32 -16.67
CA TYR A 199 -4.22 -16.72 -15.47
C TYR A 199 -2.84 -17.29 -15.09
N GLU A 200 -2.63 -18.61 -15.16
CA GLU A 200 -1.36 -19.21 -14.74
C GLU A 200 -0.26 -18.85 -15.74
N THR A 201 -0.59 -18.82 -17.04
CA THR A 201 0.32 -18.33 -18.08
C THR A 201 0.73 -16.87 -17.82
N ILE A 202 -0.22 -15.98 -17.55
CA ILE A 202 0.08 -14.55 -17.30
C ILE A 202 0.86 -14.36 -16.00
N LYS A 203 0.51 -15.07 -14.94
CA LYS A 203 1.25 -15.04 -13.67
C LYS A 203 2.70 -15.45 -13.86
N ALA A 204 2.94 -16.57 -14.54
CA ALA A 204 4.28 -17.06 -14.83
C ALA A 204 5.06 -16.09 -15.73
N LEU A 205 4.41 -15.51 -16.74
CA LEU A 205 5.01 -14.53 -17.65
C LEU A 205 5.46 -13.26 -16.91
N ILE A 206 4.60 -12.69 -16.07
CA ILE A 206 4.91 -11.52 -15.23
C ILE A 206 6.12 -11.83 -14.34
N GLU A 207 6.14 -13.00 -13.70
CA GLU A 207 7.26 -13.42 -12.86
C GLU A 207 8.56 -13.56 -13.66
N LYS A 208 8.54 -14.27 -14.79
CA LYS A 208 9.72 -14.43 -15.66
C LYS A 208 10.26 -13.08 -16.10
N LYS A 209 9.38 -12.21 -16.59
CA LYS A 209 9.73 -10.88 -17.11
C LYS A 209 10.35 -10.01 -16.02
N TYR A 210 9.71 -9.91 -14.86
CA TYR A 210 10.23 -9.15 -13.71
C TYR A 210 11.57 -9.71 -13.18
N LEU A 211 11.73 -11.03 -13.18
CA LEU A 211 12.94 -11.68 -12.68
C LEU A 211 14.07 -11.76 -13.73
N LYS A 212 13.87 -11.24 -14.94
CA LYS A 212 14.78 -11.35 -16.08
C LYS A 212 15.16 -12.81 -16.40
N ARG A 213 14.17 -13.71 -16.31
CA ARG A 213 14.31 -15.10 -16.76
C ARG A 213 14.09 -15.18 -18.27
N GLU A 214 14.59 -16.25 -18.87
CA GLU A 214 14.41 -16.53 -20.30
C GLU A 214 12.93 -16.61 -20.67
N LEU A 215 12.58 -15.99 -21.79
CA LEU A 215 11.24 -15.99 -22.38
C LEU A 215 11.24 -16.92 -23.59
N THR A 216 10.17 -17.68 -23.74
CA THR A 216 9.91 -18.46 -24.96
C THR A 216 9.34 -17.56 -26.06
N GLU A 217 9.35 -18.03 -27.31
CA GLU A 217 8.66 -17.33 -28.41
C GLU A 217 7.17 -17.10 -28.12
N GLN A 218 6.53 -18.05 -27.41
CA GLN A 218 5.14 -17.90 -26.97
C GLN A 218 4.98 -16.80 -25.92
N ASP A 219 5.89 -16.72 -24.94
CA ASP A 219 5.88 -15.66 -23.93
C ASP A 219 6.00 -14.28 -24.61
N GLU A 220 6.92 -14.13 -25.57
CA GLU A 220 7.10 -12.89 -26.35
C GLU A 220 5.87 -12.53 -27.17
N ALA A 221 5.25 -13.52 -27.83
CA ALA A 221 4.01 -13.32 -28.58
C ALA A 221 2.85 -12.88 -27.68
N ILE A 222 2.74 -13.40 -26.46
CA ILE A 222 1.73 -12.96 -25.49
C ILE A 222 1.98 -11.52 -25.08
N LEU A 223 3.22 -11.16 -24.74
CA LEU A 223 3.57 -9.78 -24.38
C LEU A 223 3.25 -8.79 -25.51
N ALA A 224 3.62 -9.13 -26.74
CA ALA A 224 3.38 -8.28 -27.92
C ALA A 224 1.88 -8.07 -28.23
N ASN A 225 1.03 -9.02 -27.85
CA ASN A 225 -0.43 -8.96 -28.07
C ASN A 225 -1.21 -8.48 -26.84
N SER A 226 -0.52 -8.10 -25.75
CA SER A 226 -1.12 -7.62 -24.52
C SER A 226 -1.06 -6.11 -24.43
N THR A 227 -2.04 -5.50 -23.76
CA THR A 227 -1.97 -4.08 -23.38
C THR A 227 -1.45 -4.01 -21.95
N ILE A 228 -0.43 -3.20 -21.70
CA ILE A 228 0.26 -3.12 -20.41
C ILE A 228 0.22 -1.68 -19.92
N HIS A 229 -0.36 -1.48 -18.74
CA HIS A 229 -0.28 -0.24 -17.98
C HIS A 229 0.51 -0.51 -16.70
N PHE A 230 1.15 0.52 -16.15
CA PHE A 230 1.81 0.39 -14.87
C PHE A 230 1.75 1.70 -14.08
N GLN A 231 1.95 1.59 -12.77
CA GLN A 231 2.10 2.74 -11.89
C GLN A 231 3.17 2.47 -10.83
N ILE A 232 3.85 3.53 -10.41
CA ILE A 232 4.71 3.55 -9.23
C ILE A 232 4.05 4.46 -8.21
N SER A 233 3.85 3.94 -6.99
CA SER A 233 3.27 4.68 -5.89
C SER A 233 4.37 5.47 -5.17
N ASP A 234 4.72 6.63 -5.72
CA ASP A 234 5.70 7.57 -5.16
C ASP A 234 5.14 9.01 -5.18
N THR A 235 5.63 9.87 -4.28
CA THR A 235 5.30 11.31 -4.27
C THR A 235 6.16 12.10 -5.22
N LYS A 236 7.35 11.60 -5.52
CA LYS A 236 8.19 12.18 -6.56
C LYS A 236 7.67 11.70 -7.90
N GLN A 237 7.62 12.61 -8.87
CA GLN A 237 7.53 12.19 -10.26
C GLN A 237 8.74 11.30 -10.50
N VAL A 238 8.50 9.99 -10.58
CA VAL A 238 9.50 9.09 -11.12
C VAL A 238 9.59 9.49 -12.58
N ASP A 239 10.76 9.92 -13.03
CA ASP A 239 11.01 10.04 -14.46
C ASP A 239 10.77 8.64 -15.03
N LEU A 240 9.57 8.45 -15.57
CA LEU A 240 9.21 7.24 -16.27
C LEU A 240 10.05 7.27 -17.53
N LEU A 241 11.22 6.64 -17.45
CA LEU A 241 12.09 6.44 -18.60
C LEU A 241 11.25 5.74 -19.68
N ASP A 242 11.33 6.20 -20.92
CA ASP A 242 10.86 5.41 -22.06
C ASP A 242 11.54 4.03 -21.97
N GLY A 243 10.77 2.98 -21.70
CA GLY A 243 11.36 1.70 -21.34
C GLY A 243 10.34 0.64 -20.97
N ASP A 244 10.85 -0.57 -20.72
CA ASP A 244 10.06 -1.72 -20.33
C ASP A 244 9.51 -1.55 -18.90
N PRO A 245 8.16 -1.55 -18.70
CA PRO A 245 7.55 -1.39 -17.38
C PRO A 245 8.09 -2.35 -16.31
N PHE A 246 8.45 -3.57 -16.71
CA PHE A 246 8.96 -4.57 -15.78
C PHE A 246 10.37 -4.25 -15.31
N GLU A 247 11.22 -3.70 -16.19
CA GLU A 247 12.56 -3.29 -15.82
C GLU A 247 12.52 -2.05 -14.93
N ILE A 248 11.70 -1.05 -15.28
CA ILE A 248 11.51 0.16 -14.48
C ILE A 248 11.08 -0.21 -13.05
N ILE A 249 10.06 -1.07 -12.91
CA ILE A 249 9.58 -1.50 -11.59
C ILE A 249 10.64 -2.31 -10.85
N ARG A 250 11.36 -3.20 -11.53
CA ARG A 250 12.44 -3.97 -10.90
C ARG A 250 13.55 -3.05 -10.39
N ASP A 251 13.99 -2.09 -11.19
CA ASP A 251 15.05 -1.16 -10.81
C ASP A 251 14.58 -0.28 -9.62
N TYR A 252 13.34 0.20 -9.65
CA TYR A 252 12.72 0.89 -8.52
C TYR A 252 12.67 0.02 -7.26
N MET A 253 12.28 -1.25 -7.36
CA MET A 253 12.18 -2.16 -6.22
C MET A 253 13.54 -2.57 -5.64
N THR A 254 14.55 -2.73 -6.49
CA THR A 254 15.87 -3.29 -6.13
C THR A 254 16.96 -2.23 -5.91
N SER A 255 16.69 -0.96 -6.15
CA SER A 255 17.60 0.13 -5.78
C SER A 255 17.88 0.12 -4.27
N PRO A 256 19.07 0.53 -3.80
CA PRO A 256 19.36 0.64 -2.37
C PRO A 256 18.30 1.46 -1.63
N ILE A 257 17.98 1.06 -0.39
CA ILE A 257 17.03 1.79 0.44
C ILE A 257 17.61 3.14 0.85
N THR A 258 16.77 4.17 0.82
CA THR A 258 17.11 5.53 1.27
C THR A 258 16.19 5.96 2.42
N LYS A 259 16.52 7.07 3.07
CA LYS A 259 15.68 7.62 4.16
C LYS A 259 14.26 7.94 3.71
N GLU A 260 14.10 8.33 2.44
CA GLU A 260 12.79 8.61 1.86
C GLU A 260 11.87 7.39 1.87
N ASP A 261 12.40 6.16 1.75
CA ASP A 261 11.59 4.94 1.76
C ASP A 261 10.87 4.73 3.09
N PHE A 262 11.45 5.18 4.20
CA PHE A 262 10.80 5.15 5.51
C PHE A 262 9.68 6.17 5.65
N LEU A 263 9.57 7.12 4.71
CA LEU A 263 8.60 8.21 4.71
C LEU A 263 7.58 8.09 3.57
N ARG A 264 7.61 6.99 2.80
CA ARG A 264 6.70 6.68 1.68
C ARG A 264 5.61 5.70 2.12
N PRO A 265 4.45 6.17 2.62
CA PRO A 265 3.37 5.28 3.02
C PRO A 265 2.77 4.54 1.82
N ILE A 266 2.81 3.21 1.87
CA ILE A 266 2.34 2.30 0.82
C ILE A 266 0.92 1.80 1.09
N TRP A 267 0.59 1.53 2.35
CA TRP A 267 -0.77 1.21 2.78
C TRP A 267 -0.97 1.58 4.25
N PHE A 268 -2.22 1.58 4.67
CA PHE A 268 -2.62 1.88 6.04
C PHE A 268 -3.82 1.05 6.46
N THR A 269 -4.00 0.96 7.76
CA THR A 269 -5.16 0.37 8.41
C THR A 269 -5.88 1.44 9.23
N GLY A 270 -7.06 1.11 9.69
CA GLY A 270 -7.68 1.90 10.72
C GLY A 270 -8.86 1.22 11.36
N SER A 271 -9.25 1.77 12.50
CA SER A 271 -10.33 1.28 13.33
C SER A 271 -11.42 2.32 13.46
N ASP A 272 -12.67 1.88 13.38
CA ASP A 272 -13.86 2.72 13.50
C ASP A 272 -13.92 3.39 14.88
N LEU A 273 -14.34 4.65 14.93
CA LEU A 273 -14.35 5.41 16.18
C LEU A 273 -15.49 5.01 17.13
N LYS A 274 -16.54 4.30 16.68
CA LYS A 274 -17.66 3.90 17.53
C LYS A 274 -17.24 2.82 18.52
N ASP A 275 -16.65 1.74 18.03
CA ASP A 275 -16.34 0.54 18.81
C ASP A 275 -14.86 0.11 18.77
N GLY A 276 -14.04 0.74 17.93
CA GLY A 276 -12.61 0.42 17.82
C GLY A 276 -12.34 -0.86 17.05
N TYR A 277 -13.32 -1.40 16.33
CA TYR A 277 -13.07 -2.49 15.40
C TYR A 277 -12.44 -2.00 14.11
N MET A 278 -11.63 -2.86 13.48
CA MET A 278 -11.03 -2.56 12.18
C MET A 278 -12.11 -2.20 11.15
N VAL A 279 -11.80 -1.24 10.30
CA VAL A 279 -12.64 -0.87 9.17
C VAL A 279 -12.47 -1.89 8.05
N PHE A 280 -13.57 -2.19 7.39
CA PHE A 280 -13.65 -3.04 6.22
C PHE A 280 -14.26 -2.27 5.05
N THR A 281 -13.74 -2.49 3.85
CA THR A 281 -14.41 -2.06 2.62
C THR A 281 -15.12 -3.25 1.96
N PRO A 282 -16.37 -3.09 1.50
CA PRO A 282 -17.08 -4.13 0.75
C PRO A 282 -16.59 -4.29 -0.70
#